data_AF-A0A8J8KBE8-F1
#
_entry.id   AF-A0A8J8KBE8-F1
#
_cell.length_a   1.000
_cell.length_b   1.000
_cell.length_c   1.000
_cell.angle_alpha   90.00
_cell.angle_beta   90.00
_cell.angle_gamma   90.00
#
_symmetry.space_group_name_H-M   'P 1'
#
loop_
_entity.id
_entity.type
_entity.pdbx_description
1 polymer ?
#
loop_
_entity_poly.entity_id
_entity_poly.type
_entity_poly.pdbx_seq_one_letter_code
_entity_poly.pdbx_strand_id
1 'polypeptide(L)' 'MKTKNFNLLKKALSDQQKNASSYMKTAIKTINIYINYIENTFNTDYNNGVLEGINNKIKVIKSICIWL' A
#
# COMPACT_ATOMS: atom_id res chain seq x y z
N MET A 1 -5.30 19.21 -2.28
CA MET A 1 -5.91 18.28 -1.31
C MET A 1 -5.66 16.86 -1.78
N LYS A 2 -5.13 15.95 -0.95
CA LYS A 2 -5.11 14.52 -1.27
C LYS A 2 -6.56 14.02 -1.21
N THR A 3 -7.19 13.79 -2.35
CA THR A 3 -8.57 13.29 -2.41
C THR A 3 -8.57 11.80 -2.08
N LYS A 4 -9.13 11.42 -0.92
CA LYS A 4 -9.38 10.02 -0.55
C LYS A 4 -10.59 9.48 -1.35
N ASN A 5 -10.43 9.30 -2.67
CA ASN A 5 -11.52 8.84 -3.53
C ASN A 5 -11.34 7.36 -3.89
N PHE A 6 -12.06 6.49 -3.16
CA PHE A 6 -12.05 5.04 -3.37
C PHE A 6 -12.58 4.63 -4.76
N ASN A 7 -13.55 5.37 -5.31
CA ASN A 7 -14.11 5.07 -6.64
C ASN A 7 -13.08 5.26 -7.77
N LEU A 8 -12.17 6.24 -7.62
CA LEU A 8 -11.05 6.41 -8.56
C LEU A 8 -10.08 5.22 -8.51
N LEU A 9 -9.79 4.69 -7.31
CA LEU A 9 -8.97 3.49 -7.15
C LEU A 9 -9.61 2.30 -7.87
N LYS A 10 -10.91 2.06 -7.64
CA LYS A 10 -11.63 0.93 -8.25
C LYS A 10 -11.65 0.99 -9.78
N LYS A 11 -11.80 2.20 -10.34
CA LYS A 11 -11.75 2.43 -11.78
C LYS A 11 -10.36 2.16 -12.35
N ALA A 12 -9.31 2.68 -11.70
CA ALA A 12 -7.93 2.48 -12.14
C ALA A 12 -7.51 1.00 -12.14
N LEU A 13 -7.92 0.23 -11.11
CA LEU A 13 -7.63 -1.21 -11.04
C LEU A 13 -8.31 -2.00 -12.15
N SER A 14 -9.50 -1.58 -12.59
CA SER A 14 -10.26 -2.23 -13.65
C SER A 14 -9.69 -1.92 -15.04
N ASP A 15 -9.28 -0.68 -15.27
CA ASP A 15 -8.73 -0.23 -16.56
C ASP A 15 -7.32 -0.78 -16.83
N GLN A 16 -6.48 -0.89 -15.78
CA GLN A 16 -5.07 -1.31 -15.93
C GLN A 16 -4.87 -2.83 -16.01
N GLN A 17 -5.87 -3.64 -15.65
CA GLN A 17 -5.73 -5.11 -15.61
C GLN A 17 -5.41 -5.71 -17.00
N LYS A 18 -5.83 -5.07 -18.09
CA LYS A 18 -5.63 -5.59 -19.45
C LYS A 18 -4.18 -5.45 -19.95
N ASN A 19 -3.52 -4.34 -19.62
CA ASN A 19 -2.17 -4.01 -20.13
C ASN A 19 -1.05 -4.15 -19.09
N ALA A 20 -1.37 -4.60 -17.87
CA ALA A 20 -0.40 -4.80 -16.80
C ALA A 20 0.54 -6.01 -17.04
N SER A 21 1.77 -5.93 -16.53
CA SER A 21 2.69 -7.07 -16.49
C SER A 21 2.13 -8.22 -15.66
N SER A 22 2.63 -9.45 -15.85
CA SER A 22 2.19 -10.63 -15.07
C SER A 22 2.31 -10.40 -13.56
N TYR A 23 3.41 -9.79 -13.12
CA TYR A 23 3.63 -9.41 -11.72
C TYR A 23 2.59 -8.40 -11.23
N MET A 24 2.31 -7.37 -12.03
CA MET A 24 1.34 -6.34 -11.69
C MET A 24 -0.09 -6.88 -11.67
N LYS A 25 -0.43 -7.84 -12.53
CA LYS A 25 -1.72 -8.56 -12.47
C LYS A 25 -1.90 -9.30 -11.14
N THR A 26 -0.84 -9.91 -10.62
CA THR A 26 -0.86 -10.55 -9.29
C THR A 26 -1.08 -9.51 -8.19
N ALA A 27 -0.39 -8.37 -8.24
CA ALA A 27 -0.60 -7.28 -7.28
C ALA A 27 -2.05 -6.75 -7.33
N ILE A 28 -2.61 -6.50 -8.53
CA ILE A 28 -3.99 -6.08 -8.73
C ILE A 28 -4.97 -7.13 -8.18
N LYS A 29 -4.71 -8.42 -8.41
CA LYS A 29 -5.53 -9.51 -7.86
C LYS A 29 -5.54 -9.48 -6.33
N THR A 30 -4.37 -9.32 -5.69
CA THR A 30 -4.27 -9.20 -4.23
C THR A 30 -5.04 -7.98 -3.72
N ILE A 31 -4.88 -6.82 -4.37
CA ILE A 31 -5.61 -5.60 -4.01
C ILE A 31 -7.13 -5.82 -4.09
N ASN A 32 -7.61 -6.47 -5.16
CA ASN A 32 -9.03 -6.78 -5.32
C ASN A 32 -9.56 -7.73 -4.23
N ILE A 33 -8.77 -8.70 -3.77
CA ILE A 33 -9.15 -9.59 -2.66
C ILE A 33 -9.36 -8.80 -1.35
N TYR A 34 -8.48 -7.82 -1.08
CA TYR A 34 -8.52 -7.05 0.16
C TYR A 34 -9.21 -5.67 0.01
N ILE A 35 -9.97 -5.47 -1.05
CA ILE A 35 -10.50 -4.14 -1.41
C ILE A 35 -11.39 -3.52 -0.33
N ASN A 36 -12.14 -4.33 0.42
CA ASN A 36 -13.00 -3.89 1.52
C ASN A 36 -12.18 -3.35 2.70
N TYR A 37 -11.04 -3.98 3.02
CA TYR A 37 -10.14 -3.48 4.06
C TYR A 37 -9.47 -2.18 3.63
N ILE A 38 -9.13 -2.09 2.34
CA ILE A 38 -8.57 -0.89 1.74
C ILE A 38 -9.59 0.24 1.80
N GLU A 39 -10.87 0.01 1.52
CA GLU A 39 -11.94 1.02 1.63
C GLU A 39 -11.98 1.66 3.02
N ASN A 40 -11.84 0.87 4.09
CA ASN A 40 -11.79 1.39 5.46
C ASN A 40 -10.62 2.35 5.69
N THR A 41 -9.50 2.19 4.98
CA THR A 41 -8.35 3.12 5.05
C THR A 41 -8.63 4.47 4.41
N PHE A 42 -9.57 4.55 3.46
CA PHE A 42 -10.01 5.83 2.88
C PHE A 42 -10.90 6.62 3.84
N ASN A 43 -11.60 5.94 4.75
CA ASN A 43 -12.51 6.57 5.72
C ASN A 43 -11.84 6.91 7.06
N THR A 44 -10.63 6.39 7.31
CA THR A 44 -9.90 6.59 8.56
C THR A 44 -8.76 7.59 8.37
N ASP A 45 -8.40 8.30 9.45
CA ASP A 45 -7.26 9.24 9.47
C ASP A 45 -5.96 8.59 9.97
N TYR A 46 -6.03 7.32 10.35
CA TYR A 46 -4.86 6.52 10.68
C TYR A 46 -4.01 6.32 9.43
N ASN A 47 -2.72 6.63 9.56
CA ASN A 47 -1.73 6.40 8.50
C ASN A 47 -0.63 5.48 9.01
N ASN A 48 -0.03 4.74 8.09
CA ASN A 48 1.08 3.83 8.40
C ASN A 48 2.41 4.57 8.67
N GLY A 49 2.46 5.90 8.54
CA GLY A 49 3.70 6.67 8.54
C GLY A 49 4.47 6.59 9.86
N VAL A 50 3.75 6.61 11.00
CA VAL A 50 4.39 6.44 12.33
C VAL A 50 5.02 5.05 12.45
N LEU A 51 4.29 4.00 12.05
CA LEU A 51 4.77 2.62 12.10
C LEU A 51 5.97 2.42 11.18
N GLU A 52 5.92 2.97 9.98
CA GLU A 52 7.00 2.90 9.00
C GLU A 52 8.26 3.64 9.48
N GLY A 53 8.08 4.79 10.13
CA GLY A 53 9.16 5.52 10.80
C GLY A 53 9.85 4.71 11.88
N ILE A 54 9.08 4.00 12.72
CA ILE A 54 9.62 3.11 13.76
C ILE A 54 10.37 1.94 13.12
N ASN A 55 9.78 1.27 12.12
CA ASN A 55 10.42 0.16 11.42
C ASN A 55 11.73 0.57 10.76
N ASN A 56 11.80 1.75 10.15
CA ASN A 56 13.04 2.26 9.56
C ASN A 56 14.10 2.54 10.62
N LYS A 57 13.74 3.14 11.76
CA LYS A 57 14.69 3.35 12.88
C LYS A 57 15.25 2.02 13.38
N ILE A 58 14.40 1.01 13.61
CA ILE A 58 14.83 -0.33 14.03
C ILE A 58 15.75 -0.96 12.98
N LYS A 59 15.40 -0.86 11.69
CA LYS A 59 16.23 -1.37 10.60
C LYS A 59 17.62 -0.72 10.61
N VAL A 60 17.72 0.60 10.76
CA VAL A 60 19.01 1.32 10.83
C VAL A 60 19.83 0.85 12.03
N ILE A 61 19.23 0.77 13.22
CA ILE A 61 19.91 0.29 14.43
C ILE A 61 20.43 -1.13 14.24
N LYS A 62 19.59 -2.03 13.70
CA LYS A 62 19.97 -3.42 13.43
C LYS A 62 21.12 -3.51 12.42
N SER A 63 21.09 -2.71 11.36
CA SER A 63 22.17 -2.66 10.38
C SER A 63 23.48 -2.23 11.03
N ILE A 64 23.48 -1.13 11.80
CA ILE A 64 24.69 -0.65 12.48
C ILE A 64 25.24 -1.71 13.45
N CYS A 65 24.38 -2.34 14.24
CA CYS A 65 24.77 -3.37 15.22
C CYS A 65 25.37 -4.65 14.60
N ILE A 66 25.05 -4.97 13.34
CA ILE A 66 25.61 -6.13 12.63
C ILE A 66 27.01 -5.85 12.06
N TRP A 67 27.31 -4.57 11.82
CA TRP A 67 28.61 -4.13 11.30
C TRP A 67 29.57 -3.65 12.40
N LEU A 68 29.12 -3.63 13.65
CA LEU A 68 29.92 -3.37 14.86
C LEU A 68 30.25 -4.69 15.56
#